data_AF-A0A9D0XLV8-F1
#
_entry.id   AF-A0A9D0XLV8-F1
#
_cell.length_a   1.000
_cell.length_b   1.000
_cell.length_c   1.000
_cell.angle_alpha   90.00
_cell.angle_beta   90.00
_cell.angle_gamma   90.00
#
_symmetry.space_group_name_H-M   'P 1'
#
loop_
_entity.id
_entity.type
_entity.pdbx_description
1 polymer ?
#
loop_
_entity_poly.entity_id
_entity_poly.type
_entity_poly.pdbx_seq_one_letter_code
_entity_poly.pdbx_strand_id
1 'polypeptide(L)'
;MNTLAPVSEIMTSDLITVNPEDKLEQVQEIFNKHRIHHVPVVRYKEIVGMISKSDVLYFLRGLTNNSYEKVLNDVRLKNYTAKDIMTKGIAKLSSKDRIAVALEIFKENLFHAIPVVDDGELVGILTTYDIIKKLTERKTNT
;
A
#
# COMPACT_ATOMS: atom_id res chain seq x y z
N MET A 1 -2.91 -9.17 -21.46
CA MET A 1 -3.85 -9.09 -20.32
C MET A 1 -5.24 -8.82 -20.88
N ASN A 2 -6.28 -9.51 -20.41
CA ASN A 2 -7.67 -9.19 -20.76
C ASN A 2 -8.14 -8.06 -19.83
N THR A 3 -8.36 -6.85 -20.34
CA THR A 3 -8.75 -5.69 -19.51
C THR A 3 -10.21 -5.74 -19.04
N LEU A 4 -11.03 -6.61 -19.64
CA LEU A 4 -12.42 -6.83 -19.23
C LEU A 4 -12.54 -7.88 -18.11
N ALA A 5 -11.45 -8.59 -17.80
CA ALA A 5 -11.40 -9.55 -16.71
C ALA A 5 -11.46 -8.83 -15.34
N PRO A 6 -11.92 -9.52 -14.28
CA PRO A 6 -12.01 -8.94 -12.94
C PRO A 6 -10.62 -8.70 -12.32
N VAL A 7 -10.53 -7.68 -11.47
CA VAL A 7 -9.32 -7.31 -10.71
C VAL A 7 -8.81 -8.49 -9.87
N SER A 8 -9.70 -9.36 -9.39
CA SER A 8 -9.35 -10.57 -8.64
C SER A 8 -8.35 -11.50 -9.36
N GLU A 9 -8.23 -11.44 -10.69
CA GLU A 9 -7.28 -12.26 -11.45
C GLU A 9 -5.82 -11.81 -11.33
N ILE A 10 -5.60 -10.56 -10.90
CA ILE A 10 -4.27 -9.94 -10.90
C ILE A 10 -3.91 -9.26 -9.58
N MET A 11 -4.87 -9.04 -8.68
CA MET A 11 -4.59 -8.48 -7.37
C MET A 11 -3.72 -9.41 -6.53
N THR A 12 -3.00 -8.84 -5.57
CA THR A 12 -2.34 -9.61 -4.51
C THR A 12 -3.33 -9.86 -3.37
N SER A 13 -3.53 -11.13 -3.00
CA SER A 13 -4.44 -11.55 -1.91
C SER A 13 -3.71 -12.00 -0.64
N ASP A 14 -2.40 -12.25 -0.71
CA ASP A 14 -1.56 -12.48 0.48
C ASP A 14 -1.14 -11.13 1.05
N LEU A 15 -1.94 -10.63 1.99
CA LEU A 15 -1.88 -9.24 2.44
C LEU A 15 -1.01 -9.08 3.67
N ILE A 16 0.01 -8.23 3.54
CA ILE A 16 0.70 -7.64 4.68
C ILE A 16 -0.08 -6.40 5.07
N THR A 17 -0.55 -6.33 6.31
CA THR A 17 -1.34 -5.21 6.85
C THR A 17 -0.83 -4.80 8.22
N VAL A 18 -1.25 -3.63 8.68
CA VAL A 18 -0.97 -3.13 10.05
C VAL A 18 -2.25 -2.67 10.72
N ASN A 19 -2.28 -2.71 12.05
CA ASN A 19 -3.34 -2.09 12.84
C ASN A 19 -3.09 -0.58 12.99
N PRO A 20 -4.14 0.25 13.16
CA PRO A 20 -4.00 1.69 13.35
C PRO A 20 -3.14 2.05 14.58
N GLU A 21 -3.10 1.18 15.57
CA GLU A 21 -2.37 1.35 16.83
C GLU A 21 -0.93 0.83 16.77
N ASP A 22 -0.54 0.15 15.68
CA ASP A 22 0.83 -0.35 15.51
C ASP A 22 1.82 0.82 15.42
N LYS A 23 2.99 0.64 16.03
CA LYS A 23 4.06 1.64 16.04
C LYS A 23 4.65 1.83 14.66
N LEU A 24 5.06 3.06 14.33
CA LEU A 24 5.71 3.33 13.05
C LEU A 24 7.03 2.57 12.86
N GLU A 25 7.71 2.20 13.94
CA GLU A 25 8.85 1.27 13.91
C GLU A 25 8.48 -0.05 13.19
N GLN A 26 7.33 -0.64 13.53
CA GLN A 26 6.85 -1.88 12.90
C GLN A 26 6.50 -1.66 11.42
N VAL A 27 5.85 -0.54 11.11
CA VAL A 27 5.52 -0.15 9.71
C VAL A 27 6.81 0.00 8.88
N GLN A 28 7.83 0.64 9.45
CA GLN A 28 9.12 0.80 8.78
C GLN A 28 9.82 -0.54 8.56
N GLU A 29 9.79 -1.44 9.55
CA GLU A 29 10.34 -2.79 9.41
C GLU A 29 9.68 -3.56 8.27
N ILE A 30 8.35 -3.45 8.11
CA ILE A 30 7.63 -4.06 6.99
C ILE A 30 8.21 -3.60 5.66
N PHE A 31 8.41 -2.29 5.47
CA PHE A 31 8.98 -1.72 4.24
C PHE A 31 10.47 -2.03 4.02
N ASN A 32 11.19 -2.45 5.05
CA ASN A 32 12.60 -2.85 4.97
C ASN A 32 12.73 -4.36 4.67
N LYS A 33 11.87 -5.18 5.27
CA LYS A 33 11.87 -6.64 5.12
C LYS A 33 11.19 -7.11 3.83
N HIS A 34 10.17 -6.38 3.38
CA HIS A 34 9.37 -6.75 2.22
C HIS A 34 9.60 -5.79 1.05
N ARG A 35 9.49 -6.32 -0.16
CA ARG A 35 9.61 -5.53 -1.40
C ARG A 35 8.28 -4.87 -1.77
N ILE A 36 7.71 -4.11 -0.83
CA ILE A 36 6.45 -3.39 -0.99
C ILE A 36 6.62 -1.90 -0.72
N HIS A 37 5.74 -1.09 -1.31
CA HIS A 37 5.76 0.38 -1.18
C HIS A 37 4.52 0.94 -0.49
N HIS A 38 3.49 0.12 -0.29
CA HIS A 38 2.24 0.50 0.36
C HIS A 38 1.82 -0.61 1.30
N VAL A 39 1.24 -0.24 2.44
CA VAL A 39 0.68 -1.16 3.43
C VAL A 39 -0.73 -0.68 3.82
N PRO A 40 -1.75 -1.54 3.69
CA PRO A 40 -3.07 -1.26 4.22
C PRO A 40 -3.08 -1.20 5.75
N VAL A 41 -3.81 -0.23 6.27
CA VAL A 41 -4.13 -0.13 7.70
C VAL A 41 -5.54 -0.67 7.92
N VAL A 42 -5.65 -1.74 8.69
CA VAL A 42 -6.88 -2.53 8.86
C VAL A 42 -7.28 -2.57 10.32
N ARG A 43 -8.56 -2.34 10.62
CA ARG A 43 -9.13 -2.52 11.96
C ARG A 43 -10.14 -3.66 11.92
N TYR A 44 -9.86 -4.73 12.66
CA TYR A 44 -10.56 -6.02 12.63
C TYR A 44 -10.48 -6.71 11.26
N LYS A 45 -11.09 -6.11 10.23
CA LYS A 45 -11.04 -6.51 8.81
C LYS A 45 -11.32 -5.37 7.83
N GLU A 46 -11.75 -4.22 8.34
CA GLU A 46 -12.07 -3.07 7.53
C GLU A 46 -10.82 -2.25 7.27
N ILE A 47 -10.60 -1.88 6.02
CA ILE A 47 -9.56 -0.92 5.70
C ILE A 47 -9.96 0.49 6.14
N VAL A 48 -9.14 1.07 7.03
CA VAL A 48 -9.34 2.41 7.59
C VAL A 48 -8.29 3.42 7.11
N GLY A 49 -7.22 2.94 6.48
CA GLY A 49 -6.18 3.79 5.94
C GLY A 49 -5.16 3.03 5.11
N MET A 50 -4.19 3.77 4.59
CA MET A 50 -3.07 3.27 3.80
C MET A 50 -1.85 4.11 4.20
N ILE A 51 -0.70 3.45 4.24
CA ILE A 51 0.59 4.11 4.43
C ILE A 51 1.48 3.70 3.27
N SER A 52 2.09 4.67 2.61
CA SER A 52 3.16 4.44 1.66
C SER A 52 4.52 4.56 2.34
N LYS A 53 5.54 3.95 1.73
CA LYS A 53 6.93 4.14 2.14
C LYS A 53 7.32 5.63 2.10
N SER A 54 6.77 6.37 1.15
CA SER A 54 6.98 7.82 1.02
C SER A 54 6.38 8.61 2.19
N ASP A 55 5.22 8.20 2.72
CA ASP A 55 4.61 8.84 3.89
C ASP A 55 5.51 8.70 5.13
N VAL A 56 6.05 7.50 5.36
CA VAL A 56 7.01 7.26 6.45
C VAL A 56 8.27 8.10 6.25
N LEU A 57 8.84 8.10 5.04
CA LEU A 57 10.05 8.89 4.75
C LEU A 57 9.81 10.40 4.91
N TYR A 58 8.65 10.89 4.47
CA TYR A 58 8.26 12.28 4.62
C TYR A 58 8.11 12.65 6.10
N PHE A 59 7.46 11.79 6.89
CA PHE A 59 7.29 11.98 8.33
C PHE A 59 8.62 12.01 9.10
N LEU A 60 9.58 11.19 8.69
CA LEU A 60 10.92 11.13 9.28
C LEU A 60 11.88 12.21 8.75
N ARG A 61 11.44 13.04 7.80
CA ARG A 61 12.31 14.03 7.17
C ARG A 61 12.65 15.14 8.17
N GLY A 62 13.94 15.24 8.47
CA GLY A 62 14.54 16.34 9.21
C GLY A 62 14.91 17.54 8.33
N LEU A 63 15.38 18.62 8.96
CA LEU A 63 15.93 19.79 8.26
C LEU A 63 17.40 19.59 7.87
N THR A 64 18.08 18.64 8.52
CA THR A 64 19.51 18.37 8.36
C THR A 64 19.79 16.86 8.25
N ASN A 65 21.03 16.47 7.92
CA ASN A 65 21.48 15.06 7.89
C ASN A 65 22.59 14.82 8.94
N ASN A 66 22.35 15.21 10.19
CA ASN A 66 23.32 15.03 11.27
C ASN A 66 22.94 13.88 12.22
N SER A 67 23.83 13.57 13.19
CA SER A 67 23.62 12.50 14.17
C SER A 67 22.40 12.71 15.08
N TYR A 68 21.98 13.97 15.30
CA TYR A 68 20.80 14.28 16.10
C TYR A 68 19.50 13.81 15.42
N GLU A 69 19.43 13.92 14.09
CA GLU A 69 18.25 13.52 13.33
C GLU A 69 17.99 12.01 13.40
N LYS A 70 19.04 11.19 13.50
CA LYS A 70 18.88 9.74 13.71
C LYS A 70 18.20 9.44 15.04
N VAL A 71 18.63 10.10 16.12
CA VAL A 71 18.03 9.94 17.45
C VAL A 71 16.57 10.42 17.44
N LEU A 72 16.28 11.54 16.80
CA LEU A 72 14.92 12.05 16.67
C LEU A 72 14.01 11.10 15.88
N ASN A 73 14.52 10.48 14.82
CA ASN A 73 13.78 9.51 14.04
C ASN A 73 13.47 8.25 14.84
N ASP A 74 14.42 7.75 15.63
CA ASP A 74 14.17 6.62 16.53
C ASP A 74 13.08 6.95 17.56
N VAL A 75 13.10 8.17 18.12
CA VAL A 75 12.04 8.65 19.03
C VAL A 75 10.69 8.74 18.31
N ARG A 76 10.65 9.29 17.10
CA ARG A 76 9.41 9.37 16.29
C ARG A 76 8.83 7.98 16.00
N LEU A 77 9.66 7.04 15.55
CA LEU A 77 9.24 5.68 15.20
C LEU A 77 8.60 4.93 16.37
N LYS A 78 9.09 5.15 17.59
CA LYS A 78 8.61 4.48 18.81
C LYS A 78 7.37 5.14 19.42
N ASN A 79 7.18 6.44 19.21
CA ASN A 79 6.09 7.19 19.85
C ASN A 79 4.85 7.33 18.97
N TYR A 80 5.01 7.42 17.66
CA TYR A 80 3.89 7.53 16.72
C TYR A 80 3.39 6.16 16.24
N THR A 81 2.15 6.16 15.78
CA THR A 81 1.41 4.99 15.34
C THR A 81 0.95 5.13 13.89
N ALA A 82 0.53 4.03 13.28
CA ALA A 82 0.02 4.01 11.91
C ALA A 82 -1.12 5.03 11.69
N LYS A 83 -2.06 5.13 12.62
CA LYS A 83 -3.18 6.08 12.54
C LYS A 83 -2.77 7.55 12.47
N ASP A 84 -1.57 7.90 12.95
CA ASP A 84 -1.12 9.28 13.03
C ASP A 84 -0.63 9.80 11.68
N ILE A 85 -0.19 8.91 10.78
CA ILE A 85 0.33 9.29 9.46
C ILE A 85 -0.47 8.70 8.29
N MET A 86 -1.36 7.73 8.54
CA MET A 86 -2.10 7.07 7.45
C MET A 86 -2.96 8.06 6.68
N THR A 87 -3.00 7.89 5.36
CA THR A 87 -3.99 8.55 4.53
C THR A 87 -5.34 7.87 4.75
N LYS A 88 -6.40 8.68 4.91
CA LYS A 88 -7.79 8.22 5.06
C LYS A 88 -8.58 8.50 3.79
N GLY A 89 -9.77 7.90 3.65
CA GLY A 89 -10.64 8.18 2.50
C GLY A 89 -10.06 7.73 1.16
N ILE A 90 -9.40 6.58 1.14
CA ILE A 90 -8.72 6.07 -0.05
C ILE A 90 -9.74 5.48 -1.01
N ALA A 91 -9.46 5.62 -2.32
CA ALA A 91 -10.19 4.91 -3.37
C ALA A 91 -10.14 3.39 -3.12
N LYS A 92 -11.23 2.70 -3.46
CA LYS A 92 -11.35 1.25 -3.31
C LYS A 92 -11.87 0.66 -4.61
N LEU A 93 -11.49 -0.58 -4.89
CA LEU A 93 -12.07 -1.40 -5.95
C LEU A 93 -12.80 -2.59 -5.31
N SER A 94 -13.79 -3.14 -6.00
CA SER A 94 -14.30 -4.49 -5.74
C SER A 94 -13.45 -5.51 -6.49
N SER A 95 -13.39 -6.74 -5.98
CA SER A 95 -12.71 -7.84 -6.68
C SER A 95 -13.29 -8.11 -8.07
N LYS A 96 -14.57 -7.76 -8.27
CA LYS A 96 -15.33 -7.92 -9.51
C LYS A 96 -15.18 -6.76 -10.49
N ASP A 97 -14.58 -5.64 -10.07
CA ASP A 97 -14.33 -4.53 -10.98
C ASP A 97 -13.42 -4.98 -12.12
N ARG A 98 -13.64 -4.40 -13.31
CA ARG A 98 -12.81 -4.71 -14.47
C ARG A 98 -11.42 -4.11 -14.29
N ILE A 99 -10.40 -4.82 -14.73
CA ILE A 99 -9.01 -4.31 -14.76
C ILE A 99 -8.91 -2.95 -15.47
N ALA A 100 -9.74 -2.70 -16.49
CA ALA A 100 -9.83 -1.40 -17.16
C ALA A 100 -10.09 -0.23 -16.20
N VAL A 101 -10.95 -0.41 -15.18
CA VAL A 101 -11.25 0.61 -14.17
C VAL A 101 -10.01 0.93 -13.35
N ALA A 102 -9.27 -0.09 -12.93
CA ALA A 102 -8.01 0.11 -12.20
C ALA A 102 -6.96 0.85 -13.05
N LEU A 103 -6.88 0.55 -14.35
CA LEU A 103 -5.98 1.24 -15.27
C LEU A 103 -6.33 2.72 -15.42
N GLU A 104 -7.61 3.07 -15.47
CA GLU A 104 -8.06 4.47 -15.49
C GLU A 104 -7.64 5.21 -14.22
N ILE A 105 -7.82 4.59 -13.05
CA ILE A 105 -7.39 5.19 -11.76
C ILE A 105 -5.87 5.39 -11.74
N PHE A 106 -5.09 4.38 -12.16
CA PHE A 106 -3.63 4.49 -12.20
C PHE A 106 -3.13 5.49 -13.24
N LYS A 107 -3.85 5.68 -14.35
CA LYS A 107 -3.49 6.64 -15.41
C LYS A 107 -3.55 8.09 -14.91
N GLU A 108 -4.48 8.42 -14.02
CA GLU A 108 -4.54 9.73 -13.37
C GLU A 108 -3.31 10.00 -12.48
N ASN A 109 -2.46 8.97 -12.26
CA ASN A 109 -1.19 9.05 -11.55
C ASN A 109 -1.28 9.59 -10.11
N LEU A 110 -2.47 9.49 -9.51
CA LEU A 110 -2.73 9.90 -8.13
C LEU A 110 -2.42 8.77 -7.13
N PHE A 111 -2.49 7.52 -7.57
CA PHE A 111 -2.34 6.34 -6.73
C PHE A 111 -1.47 5.30 -7.43
N HIS A 112 -0.63 4.60 -6.68
CA HIS A 112 0.17 3.47 -7.17
C HIS A 112 -0.25 2.13 -6.57
N ALA A 113 -1.20 2.17 -5.63
CA ALA A 113 -1.82 1.03 -5.00
C ALA A 113 -3.28 1.37 -4.65
N ILE A 114 -4.18 0.43 -4.91
CA ILE A 114 -5.60 0.55 -4.63
C ILE A 114 -6.03 -0.69 -3.83
N PRO A 115 -6.57 -0.52 -2.61
CA PRO A 115 -7.14 -1.61 -1.85
C PRO A 115 -8.38 -2.19 -2.54
N VAL A 116 -8.51 -3.51 -2.52
CA VAL A 116 -9.65 -4.24 -3.05
C VAL A 116 -10.50 -4.72 -1.87
N VAL A 117 -11.77 -4.33 -1.86
CA VAL A 117 -12.70 -4.52 -0.75
C VAL A 117 -13.99 -5.12 -1.27
N ASP A 118 -14.43 -6.21 -0.66
CA ASP A 118 -15.75 -6.81 -0.89
C ASP A 118 -16.46 -6.93 0.46
N ASP A 119 -17.77 -6.65 0.49
CA ASP A 119 -18.61 -6.74 1.69
C ASP A 119 -18.03 -6.02 2.94
N GLY A 120 -17.26 -4.94 2.70
CA GLY A 120 -16.61 -4.14 3.74
C GLY A 120 -15.25 -4.67 4.21
N GLU A 121 -14.86 -5.87 3.82
CA GLU A 121 -13.60 -6.50 4.20
C GLU A 121 -12.52 -6.27 3.14
N LEU A 122 -11.27 -6.03 3.58
CA LEU A 122 -10.13 -5.98 2.67
C LEU A 122 -9.80 -7.39 2.17
N VAL A 123 -9.98 -7.63 0.87
CA VAL A 123 -9.76 -8.95 0.23
C VAL A 123 -8.54 -8.98 -0.67
N GLY A 124 -7.98 -7.81 -1.01
CA GLY A 124 -6.79 -7.74 -1.85
C GLY A 124 -6.20 -6.34 -1.92
N ILE A 125 -5.09 -6.24 -2.63
CA ILE A 125 -4.50 -4.97 -3.04
C ILE A 125 -4.07 -5.10 -4.49
N LEU A 126 -4.36 -4.08 -5.29
CA LEU A 126 -3.88 -3.99 -6.66
C LEU A 126 -2.89 -2.83 -6.78
N THR A 127 -1.75 -3.09 -7.39
CA THR A 127 -0.69 -2.10 -7.60
C THR A 127 -0.31 -1.97 -9.08
N THR A 128 0.40 -0.91 -9.42
CA THR A 128 1.00 -0.78 -10.77
C THR A 128 2.00 -1.90 -11.06
N TYR A 129 2.64 -2.46 -10.03
CA TYR A 129 3.52 -3.62 -10.16
C TYR A 129 2.77 -4.86 -10.64
N ASP A 130 1.57 -5.12 -10.13
CA ASP A 130 0.76 -6.28 -10.54
C ASP A 130 0.36 -6.20 -12.02
N ILE A 131 0.02 -4.99 -12.48
CA ILE A 131 -0.24 -4.71 -13.90
C ILE A 131 0.98 -5.03 -14.75
N ILE A 132 2.15 -4.50 -14.38
CA ILE A 132 3.41 -4.73 -15.11
C ILE A 132 3.76 -6.22 -15.11
N LYS A 133 3.70 -6.87 -13.94
CA LYS A 133 3.94 -8.31 -13.78
C LYS A 133 3.07 -9.10 -14.76
N LYS A 134 1.75 -8.88 -14.75
CA LYS A 134 0.81 -9.58 -15.65
C LYS A 134 1.08 -9.32 -17.13
N LEU A 135 1.54 -8.11 -17.49
CA LEU A 135 1.93 -7.79 -18.87
C LEU A 135 3.21 -8.53 -19.30
N THR A 136 4.15 -8.75 -18.39
CA THR A 136 5.42 -9.44 -18.66
C THR A 136 5.31 -10.97 -18.67
N GLU A 137 4.38 -11.57 -17.93
CA GLU A 137 4.13 -13.03 -17.89
C GLU A 137 3.82 -13.65 -19.26
N ARG A 138 3.36 -12.85 -20.25
CA ARG A 138 3.13 -13.33 -21.62
C ARG A 138 4.39 -13.50 -22.48
N LYS A 139 5.55 -12.98 -22.05
CA LYS A 139 6.78 -12.97 -22.88
C LYS A 139 7.76 -14.11 -22.59
N THR A 140 7.54 -14.93 -21.56
CA THR A 140 8.47 -16.00 -21.15
C THR A 140 8.20 -17.38 -21.76
N ASN A 141 7.24 -17.50 -22.68
CA ASN A 141 7.01 -18.74 -23.44
C ASN A 141 7.60 -18.66 -24.86
N THR A 142 8.89 -18.33 -24.97
CA THR A 142 9.66 -18.47 -26.23
C THR A 142 10.88 -19.33 -25.98
#